data_AF-A0A2G3A1U5-F1
#
_entry.id   AF-A0A2G3A1U5-F1
#
_cell.length_a   1.000
_cell.length_b   1.000
_cell.length_c   1.000
_cell.angle_alpha   90.00
_cell.angle_beta   90.00
_cell.angle_gamma   90.00
#
_symmetry.space_group_name_H-M   'P 1'
#
loop_
_entity.id
_entity.type
_entity.pdbx_description
1 polymer ?
#
loop_
_entity_poly.entity_id
_entity_poly.type
_entity_poly.pdbx_seq_one_letter_code
_entity_poly.pdbx_strand_id
1 'polypeptide(L)'
;SIALAAPPGSLPDVKMMTLFGCGALLLRGAGCTINDLLDRDIDTKVERTRLRPVASGVLTPFQGLTFLGFQLLLGLGILLQLNNYSRILGASSLLLVFSYPLMKRFTFWPQAFLGLTFNWGALLGWAAIKGSIDPSVVLPLYASGVFWTLVYDTIYAHQDKEDDLKVGVKSTALRFGDSTKEWISGFGLACISSLALSGVNADIGWPYYAFLTAASGQLAWQIWTVDLSSRADCNRKFVSNKWFGVFIFGGVLFGRLL
;
A
#
# COMPACT_ATOMS: atom_id res chain seq x y z
N SER A 1 9.94 4.99 -6.07
CA SER A 1 9.86 5.42 -7.49
C SER A 1 10.60 6.73 -7.74
N ILE A 2 10.38 7.81 -6.95
CA ILE A 2 11.12 9.08 -7.11
C ILE A 2 12.65 8.87 -7.08
N ALA A 3 13.15 8.21 -6.03
CA ALA A 3 14.58 7.90 -5.92
C ALA A 3 15.06 7.00 -7.07
N LEU A 4 14.26 6.00 -7.47
CA LEU A 4 14.59 5.13 -8.59
C LEU A 4 14.64 5.90 -9.93
N ALA A 5 13.89 7.00 -10.07
CA ALA A 5 13.87 7.83 -11.26
C ALA A 5 15.00 8.88 -11.28
N ALA A 6 15.73 9.06 -10.18
CA ALA A 6 16.86 9.97 -10.11
C ALA A 6 17.98 9.53 -11.07
N PRO A 7 18.76 10.47 -11.64
CA PRO A 7 19.96 10.13 -12.39
C PRO A 7 20.95 9.32 -11.54
N PRO A 8 21.71 8.38 -12.14
CA PRO A 8 22.81 7.71 -11.43
C PRO A 8 23.78 8.71 -10.79
N GLY A 9 24.23 8.41 -9.57
CA GLY A 9 25.11 9.28 -8.78
C GLY A 9 24.43 10.49 -8.14
N SER A 10 23.11 10.64 -8.29
CA SER A 10 22.37 11.79 -7.75
C SER A 10 21.43 11.39 -6.62
N LEU A 11 21.30 12.28 -5.62
CA LEU A 11 20.27 12.15 -4.61
C LEU A 11 18.86 12.37 -5.21
N PRO A 12 17.81 11.76 -4.62
CA PRO A 12 16.44 12.03 -5.01
C PRO A 12 16.07 13.51 -4.83
N ASP A 13 15.21 14.01 -5.71
CA ASP A 13 14.67 15.36 -5.63
C ASP A 13 13.92 15.56 -4.29
N VAL A 14 14.46 16.42 -3.43
CA VAL A 14 13.96 16.66 -2.06
C VAL A 14 12.58 17.30 -2.09
N LYS A 15 12.29 18.18 -3.05
CA LYS A 15 10.97 18.81 -3.20
C LYS A 15 9.93 17.74 -3.53
N MET A 16 10.21 16.86 -4.49
CA MET A 16 9.31 15.78 -4.86
C MET A 16 9.14 14.77 -3.73
N MET A 17 10.21 14.41 -3.02
CA MET A 17 10.11 13.59 -1.81
C MET A 17 9.19 14.21 -0.76
N THR A 18 9.32 15.51 -0.52
CA THR A 18 8.48 16.23 0.45
C THR A 18 7.03 16.28 0.00
N LEU A 19 6.78 16.63 -1.27
CA LEU A 19 5.42 16.67 -1.83
C LEU A 19 4.74 15.30 -1.74
N PHE A 20 5.43 14.22 -2.11
CA PHE A 20 4.86 12.87 -2.03
C PHE A 20 4.76 12.36 -0.60
N GLY A 21 5.67 12.73 0.30
CA GLY A 21 5.56 12.43 1.73
C GLY A 21 4.30 13.06 2.34
N CYS A 22 4.10 14.35 2.12
CA CYS A 22 2.89 15.06 2.54
C CYS A 22 1.63 14.49 1.87
N GLY A 23 1.70 14.24 0.56
CA GLY A 23 0.59 13.66 -0.21
C GLY A 23 0.21 12.27 0.28
N ALA A 24 1.18 11.41 0.62
CA ALA A 24 0.93 10.09 1.18
C ALA A 24 0.22 10.17 2.54
N LEU A 25 0.61 11.09 3.42
CA LEU A 25 -0.07 11.30 4.70
C LEU A 25 -1.52 11.75 4.50
N LEU A 26 -1.74 12.73 3.62
CA LEU A 26 -3.08 13.27 3.33
C LEU A 26 -3.99 12.23 2.69
N LEU A 27 -3.52 11.52 1.65
CA LEU A 27 -4.32 10.53 0.92
C LEU A 27 -4.55 9.26 1.75
N ARG A 28 -3.58 8.84 2.57
CA ARG A 28 -3.81 7.75 3.54
C ARG A 28 -4.88 8.16 4.54
N GLY A 29 -4.81 9.38 5.06
CA GLY A 29 -5.84 9.95 5.93
C GLY A 29 -7.22 9.97 5.26
N ALA A 30 -7.33 10.50 4.03
CA ALA A 30 -8.57 10.54 3.27
C ALA A 30 -9.14 9.14 3.02
N GLY A 31 -8.28 8.18 2.66
CA GLY A 31 -8.64 6.78 2.49
C GLY A 31 -9.18 6.13 3.76
N CYS A 32 -8.64 6.48 4.94
CA CYS A 32 -9.18 6.05 6.22
C CYS A 32 -10.51 6.74 6.55
N THR A 33 -10.63 8.05 6.31
CA THR A 33 -11.86 8.81 6.56
C THR A 33 -13.04 8.28 5.74
N ILE A 34 -12.84 8.02 4.44
CA ILE A 34 -13.89 7.48 3.58
C ILE A 34 -14.27 6.06 3.97
N ASN A 35 -13.32 5.22 4.39
CA ASN A 35 -13.62 3.89 4.91
C ASN A 35 -14.49 3.98 6.16
N ASP A 36 -14.12 4.79 7.15
CA ASP A 36 -14.88 4.94 8.39
C ASP A 36 -16.30 5.46 8.14
N LEU A 37 -16.48 6.32 7.13
CA LEU A 37 -17.80 6.80 6.70
C LEU A 37 -18.64 5.69 6.05
N LEU A 38 -18.07 4.93 5.11
CA LEU A 38 -18.78 3.89 4.35
C LEU A 38 -19.00 2.61 5.16
N ASP A 39 -18.14 2.34 6.12
CA ASP A 39 -18.13 1.12 6.90
C ASP A 39 -18.79 1.26 8.27
N ARG A 40 -19.30 2.44 8.62
CA ARG A 40 -19.98 2.73 9.89
C ARG A 40 -20.91 1.62 10.39
N ASP A 41 -21.78 1.11 9.52
CA ASP A 41 -22.79 0.08 9.89
C ASP A 41 -22.18 -1.33 10.08
N ILE A 42 -21.01 -1.57 9.48
CA ILE A 42 -20.23 -2.81 9.64
C ILE A 42 -19.35 -2.69 10.88
N ASP A 43 -18.67 -1.55 11.03
CA ASP A 43 -17.70 -1.30 12.07
C ASP A 43 -18.33 -1.33 13.47
N THR A 44 -19.61 -0.95 13.61
CA THR A 44 -20.38 -1.10 14.85
C THR A 44 -20.61 -2.55 15.29
N LYS A 45 -20.48 -3.52 14.37
CA LYS A 45 -20.72 -4.95 14.61
C LYS A 45 -19.43 -5.75 14.85
N VAL A 46 -18.26 -5.13 14.70
CA VAL A 46 -16.95 -5.78 14.84
C VAL A 46 -16.25 -5.24 16.09
N GLU A 47 -15.79 -6.13 16.98
CA GLU A 47 -15.31 -5.78 18.32
C GLU A 47 -14.16 -4.75 18.28
N ARG A 48 -13.23 -4.94 17.35
CA ARG A 48 -12.05 -4.07 17.18
C ARG A 48 -12.41 -2.67 16.68
N THR A 49 -13.44 -2.54 15.86
CA THR A 49 -13.75 -1.29 15.12
C THR A 49 -14.94 -0.53 15.67
N ARG A 50 -15.71 -1.11 16.61
CA ARG A 50 -16.89 -0.47 17.21
C ARG A 50 -16.59 0.87 17.89
N LEU A 51 -15.35 1.08 18.31
CA LEU A 51 -14.90 2.31 18.97
C LEU A 51 -14.39 3.38 17.99
N ARG A 52 -14.35 3.11 16.68
CA ARG A 52 -13.92 4.11 15.69
C ARG A 52 -14.81 5.35 15.73
N PRO A 53 -14.27 6.55 15.43
CA PRO A 53 -14.95 7.82 15.72
C PRO A 53 -16.35 7.98 15.11
N VAL A 54 -16.54 7.53 13.86
CA VAL A 54 -17.84 7.60 13.16
C VAL A 54 -18.78 6.48 13.60
N ALA A 55 -18.23 5.28 13.88
CA ALA A 55 -19.00 4.12 14.34
C ALA A 55 -19.54 4.31 15.77
N SER A 56 -18.73 4.88 16.67
CA SER A 56 -19.10 5.18 18.07
C SER A 56 -19.98 6.42 18.22
N GLY A 57 -20.14 7.22 17.16
CA GLY A 57 -20.92 8.45 17.17
C GLY A 57 -20.21 9.65 17.80
N VAL A 58 -18.94 9.53 18.19
CA VAL A 58 -18.13 10.66 18.70
C VAL A 58 -17.97 11.74 17.63
N LEU A 59 -17.90 11.36 16.35
CA LEU A 59 -17.93 12.26 15.21
C LEU A 59 -19.18 12.01 14.35
N THR A 60 -19.82 13.10 13.91
CA THR A 60 -20.93 13.03 12.95
C THR A 60 -20.41 12.70 11.55
N PRO A 61 -21.21 12.05 10.68
CA PRO A 61 -20.84 11.81 9.28
C PRO A 61 -20.50 13.10 8.52
N PHE A 62 -21.17 14.21 8.85
CA PHE A 62 -20.88 15.51 8.23
C PHE A 62 -19.48 16.02 8.59
N GLN A 63 -19.07 15.92 9.86
CA GLN A 63 -17.69 16.27 10.27
C GLN A 63 -16.65 15.40 9.55
N GLY A 64 -16.92 14.10 9.40
CA GLY A 64 -16.07 13.20 8.61
C GLY A 64 -15.98 13.63 7.14
N LEU A 65 -17.10 14.01 6.53
CA LEU A 65 -17.14 14.50 5.15
C LEU A 65 -16.38 15.82 4.98
N THR A 66 -16.51 16.77 5.92
CA THR A 66 -15.74 18.02 5.90
C THR A 66 -14.25 17.76 6.02
N PHE A 67 -13.83 16.85 6.92
CA PHE A 67 -12.43 16.46 7.07
C PHE A 67 -11.87 15.79 5.81
N LEU A 68 -12.66 14.89 5.20
CA LEU A 68 -12.32 14.29 3.91
C LEU A 68 -12.13 15.35 2.82
N GLY A 69 -13.07 16.30 2.71
CA GLY A 69 -12.99 17.41 1.77
C GLY A 69 -11.71 18.23 1.95
N PHE A 70 -11.35 18.54 3.20
CA PHE A 70 -10.10 19.25 3.51
C PHE A 70 -8.85 18.46 3.08
N GLN A 71 -8.78 17.16 3.41
CA GLN A 71 -7.67 16.29 3.00
C GLN A 71 -7.53 16.22 1.47
N LEU A 72 -8.65 16.08 0.76
CA LEU A 72 -8.68 16.02 -0.71
C LEU A 72 -8.28 17.35 -1.36
N LEU A 73 -8.70 18.49 -0.81
CA LEU A 73 -8.31 19.82 -1.30
C LEU A 73 -6.80 20.05 -1.15
N LEU A 74 -6.22 19.67 -0.01
CA LEU A 74 -4.77 19.73 0.18
C LEU A 74 -4.03 18.77 -0.77
N GLY A 75 -4.56 17.55 -0.94
CA GLY A 75 -4.03 16.58 -1.91
C GLY A 75 -4.08 17.09 -3.34
N LEU A 76 -5.16 17.78 -3.73
CA LEU A 76 -5.29 18.44 -5.03
C LEU A 76 -4.24 19.54 -5.20
N GLY A 77 -3.99 20.35 -4.17
CA GLY A 77 -2.92 21.36 -4.18
C GLY A 77 -1.53 20.76 -4.45
N ILE A 78 -1.25 19.55 -3.96
CA ILE A 78 -0.03 18.82 -4.29
C ILE A 78 -0.06 18.32 -5.74
N LEU A 79 -1.17 17.71 -6.17
CA LEU A 79 -1.31 17.17 -7.52
C LEU A 79 -1.13 18.26 -8.60
N LEU A 80 -1.64 19.46 -8.37
CA LEU A 80 -1.52 20.59 -9.30
C LEU A 80 -0.08 21.11 -9.46
N GLN A 81 0.80 20.85 -8.49
CA GLN A 81 2.24 21.11 -8.63
C GLN A 81 2.96 20.05 -9.49
N LEU A 82 2.24 18.98 -9.84
CA LEU A 82 2.52 17.91 -10.81
C LEU A 82 2.92 18.43 -12.19
N ASN A 83 3.70 17.67 -12.96
CA ASN A 83 3.68 17.81 -14.43
C ASN A 83 2.34 17.29 -15.00
N ASN A 84 1.99 17.69 -16.23
CA ASN A 84 0.68 17.37 -16.84
C ASN A 84 0.40 15.87 -16.91
N TYR A 85 1.41 15.07 -17.27
CA TYR A 85 1.28 13.61 -17.32
C TYR A 85 0.92 13.04 -15.94
N SER A 86 1.61 13.51 -14.89
CA SER A 86 1.37 13.10 -13.50
C SER A 86 0.02 13.58 -12.97
N ARG A 87 -0.47 14.76 -13.39
CA ARG A 87 -1.81 15.23 -13.03
C ARG A 87 -2.89 14.29 -13.54
N ILE A 88 -2.81 13.91 -14.82
CA ILE A 88 -3.77 12.99 -15.45
C ILE A 88 -3.66 11.60 -14.81
N LEU A 89 -2.43 11.08 -14.63
CA LEU A 89 -2.19 9.79 -14.01
C LEU A 89 -2.62 9.74 -12.54
N GLY A 90 -2.44 10.84 -11.79
CA GLY A 90 -2.91 10.94 -10.42
C GLY A 90 -4.43 11.00 -10.35
N ALA A 91 -5.07 11.76 -11.24
CA ALA A 91 -6.53 11.83 -11.32
C ALA A 91 -7.17 10.50 -11.69
N SER A 92 -6.56 9.71 -12.58
CA SER A 92 -7.09 8.39 -12.96
C SER A 92 -7.12 7.38 -11.80
N SER A 93 -6.28 7.57 -10.77
CA SER A 93 -6.30 6.75 -9.55
C SER A 93 -7.62 6.85 -8.78
N LEU A 94 -8.39 7.92 -8.95
CA LEU A 94 -9.65 8.14 -8.24
C LEU A 94 -10.68 7.03 -8.51
N LEU A 95 -10.62 6.40 -9.68
CA LEU A 95 -11.45 5.24 -10.02
C LEU A 95 -11.20 4.08 -9.04
N LEU A 96 -9.94 3.81 -8.72
CA LEU A 96 -9.55 2.77 -7.76
C LEU A 96 -9.83 3.21 -6.33
N VAL A 97 -9.51 4.46 -5.98
CA VAL A 97 -9.76 5.02 -4.63
C VAL A 97 -11.24 4.97 -4.27
N PHE A 98 -12.13 5.29 -5.20
CA PHE A 98 -13.57 5.25 -4.97
C PHE A 98 -14.12 3.82 -4.87
N SER A 99 -13.60 2.90 -5.70
CA SER A 99 -14.12 1.54 -5.76
C SER A 99 -13.63 0.65 -4.62
N TYR A 100 -12.39 0.82 -4.14
CA TYR A 100 -11.78 -0.12 -3.18
C TYR A 100 -12.56 -0.35 -1.87
N PRO A 101 -13.16 0.67 -1.20
CA PRO A 101 -13.84 0.46 0.07
C PRO A 101 -15.07 -0.45 -0.07
N LEU A 102 -15.66 -0.46 -1.27
CA LEU A 102 -16.84 -1.25 -1.58
C LEU A 102 -16.50 -2.71 -1.86
N MET A 103 -15.25 -3.03 -2.21
CA MET A 103 -14.87 -4.35 -2.72
C MET A 103 -15.09 -5.48 -1.72
N LYS A 104 -14.98 -5.21 -0.41
CA LYS A 104 -15.23 -6.21 0.64
C LYS A 104 -16.67 -6.72 0.67
N ARG A 105 -17.62 -5.99 0.05
CA ARG A 105 -19.03 -6.39 -0.08
C ARG A 105 -19.24 -7.34 -1.27
N PHE A 106 -18.41 -7.21 -2.31
CA PHE A 106 -18.63 -7.88 -3.60
C PHE A 106 -17.68 -9.07 -3.82
N THR A 107 -16.41 -8.94 -3.43
CA THR A 107 -15.35 -9.92 -3.73
C THR A 107 -14.59 -10.36 -2.49
N PHE A 108 -13.99 -11.55 -2.56
CA PHE A 108 -13.03 -12.07 -1.58
C PHE A 108 -11.61 -11.53 -1.78
N TRP A 109 -11.41 -10.60 -2.71
CA TRP A 109 -10.12 -10.00 -3.01
C TRP A 109 -10.03 -8.49 -2.70
N PRO A 110 -10.63 -7.94 -1.62
CA PRO A 110 -10.49 -6.52 -1.33
C PRO A 110 -9.01 -6.11 -1.14
N GLN A 111 -8.17 -7.01 -0.64
CA GLN A 111 -6.71 -6.82 -0.51
C GLN A 111 -6.03 -6.55 -1.86
N ALA A 112 -6.50 -7.17 -2.95
CA ALA A 112 -5.94 -6.92 -4.29
C ALA A 112 -6.26 -5.50 -4.75
N PHE A 113 -7.51 -5.04 -4.56
CA PHE A 113 -7.91 -3.67 -4.88
C PHE A 113 -7.21 -2.65 -3.99
N LEU A 114 -7.01 -2.96 -2.70
CA LEU A 114 -6.20 -2.15 -1.80
C LEU A 114 -4.77 -2.00 -2.34
N GLY A 115 -4.16 -3.12 -2.77
CA GLY A 115 -2.83 -3.14 -3.37
C GLY A 115 -2.75 -2.26 -4.61
N LEU A 116 -3.74 -2.35 -5.51
CA LEU A 116 -3.79 -1.50 -6.71
C LEU A 116 -3.89 -0.02 -6.34
N THR A 117 -4.76 0.34 -5.40
CA THR A 117 -4.97 1.72 -4.99
C THR A 117 -3.74 2.32 -4.29
N PHE A 118 -3.17 1.62 -3.30
CA PHE A 118 -2.11 2.21 -2.46
C PHE A 118 -0.75 2.24 -3.12
N ASN A 119 -0.49 1.34 -4.05
CA ASN A 119 0.80 1.32 -4.75
C ASN A 119 0.84 2.27 -5.95
N TRP A 120 -0.25 3.00 -6.25
CA TRP A 120 -0.31 3.95 -7.36
C TRP A 120 0.79 5.03 -7.28
N GLY A 121 1.26 5.35 -6.08
CA GLY A 121 2.41 6.23 -5.86
C GLY A 121 3.71 5.74 -6.52
N ALA A 122 3.86 4.45 -6.80
CA ALA A 122 4.97 3.91 -7.58
C ALA A 122 4.96 4.45 -9.01
N LEU A 123 3.78 4.42 -9.68
CA LEU A 123 3.59 4.98 -11.01
C LEU A 123 3.78 6.50 -10.97
N LEU A 124 3.05 7.16 -10.08
CA LEU A 124 2.98 8.62 -10.02
C LEU A 124 4.34 9.24 -9.65
N GLY A 125 5.10 8.64 -8.72
CA GLY A 125 6.39 9.17 -8.30
C GLY A 125 7.48 9.07 -9.37
N TRP A 126 7.44 8.06 -10.23
CA TRP A 126 8.34 7.99 -11.39
C TRP A 126 7.95 9.03 -12.44
N ALA A 127 6.66 9.08 -12.78
CA ALA A 127 6.11 10.03 -13.74
C ALA A 127 6.35 11.49 -13.34
N ALA A 128 6.35 11.80 -12.04
CA ALA A 128 6.64 13.14 -11.53
C ALA A 128 8.05 13.63 -11.89
N ILE A 129 9.02 12.71 -11.96
CA ILE A 129 10.41 13.00 -12.29
C ILE A 129 10.68 12.92 -13.80
N LYS A 130 10.22 11.86 -14.46
CA LYS A 130 10.52 11.61 -15.88
C LYS A 130 9.54 12.24 -16.87
N GLY A 131 8.36 12.66 -16.42
CA GLY A 131 7.29 13.17 -17.30
C GLY A 131 6.59 12.09 -18.14
N SER A 132 6.96 10.81 -17.93
CA SER A 132 6.42 9.63 -18.61
C SER A 132 6.59 8.40 -17.72
N ILE A 133 6.02 7.27 -18.13
CA ILE A 133 6.25 5.96 -17.50
C ILE A 133 7.15 5.13 -18.41
N ASP A 134 8.20 4.55 -17.84
CA ASP A 134 8.90 3.43 -18.46
C ASP A 134 8.23 2.12 -18.00
N PRO A 135 7.49 1.42 -18.87
CA PRO A 135 6.76 0.23 -18.46
C PRO A 135 7.67 -0.88 -17.93
N SER A 136 8.90 -1.00 -18.45
CA SER A 136 9.83 -2.06 -18.09
C SER A 136 10.31 -1.93 -16.65
N VAL A 137 10.48 -0.71 -16.16
CA VAL A 137 10.92 -0.44 -14.78
C VAL A 137 9.73 -0.34 -13.84
N VAL A 138 8.71 0.40 -14.24
CA VAL A 138 7.69 0.91 -13.31
C VAL A 138 6.55 -0.09 -13.11
N LEU A 139 6.17 -0.87 -14.13
CA LEU A 139 5.12 -1.89 -13.95
C LEU A 139 5.55 -3.01 -13.01
N PRO A 140 6.78 -3.57 -13.09
CA PRO A 140 7.26 -4.52 -12.09
C PRO A 140 7.34 -3.90 -10.69
N LEU A 141 7.77 -2.64 -10.56
CA LEU A 141 7.77 -1.94 -9.27
C LEU A 141 6.36 -1.84 -8.70
N TYR A 142 5.38 -1.43 -9.51
CA TYR A 142 3.98 -1.33 -9.09
C TYR A 142 3.41 -2.70 -8.70
N ALA A 143 3.62 -3.72 -9.55
CA ALA A 143 3.19 -5.09 -9.29
C ALA A 143 3.78 -5.64 -7.99
N SER A 144 5.07 -5.37 -7.72
CA SER A 144 5.69 -5.79 -6.46
C SER A 144 5.01 -5.21 -5.23
N GLY A 145 4.58 -3.95 -5.31
CA GLY A 145 3.84 -3.29 -4.25
C GLY A 145 2.47 -3.94 -4.03
N VAL A 146 1.76 -4.26 -5.12
CA VAL A 146 0.48 -4.97 -5.06
C VAL A 146 0.64 -6.34 -4.39
N PHE A 147 1.64 -7.13 -4.80
CA PHE A 147 1.91 -8.43 -4.20
C PHE A 147 2.34 -8.31 -2.73
N TRP A 148 3.14 -7.31 -2.39
CA TRP A 148 3.50 -7.03 -1.00
C TRP A 148 2.27 -6.71 -0.15
N THR A 149 1.35 -5.88 -0.66
CA THR A 149 0.06 -5.62 -0.01
C THR A 149 -0.75 -6.88 0.18
N LEU A 150 -0.81 -7.76 -0.83
CA LEU A 150 -1.47 -9.06 -0.69
C LEU A 150 -0.85 -9.92 0.42
N VAL A 151 0.47 -9.84 0.66
CA VAL A 151 1.09 -10.56 1.78
C VAL A 151 0.67 -9.95 3.12
N TYR A 152 1.01 -8.68 3.38
CA TYR A 152 0.84 -8.13 4.72
C TYR A 152 -0.63 -7.89 5.08
N ASP A 153 -1.48 -7.55 4.12
CA ASP A 153 -2.87 -7.21 4.38
C ASP A 153 -3.73 -8.48 4.51
N THR A 154 -3.32 -9.58 3.85
CA THR A 154 -3.92 -10.89 4.13
C THR A 154 -3.57 -11.36 5.54
N ILE A 155 -2.32 -11.20 5.99
CA ILE A 155 -1.94 -11.49 7.38
C ILE A 155 -2.77 -10.61 8.34
N TYR A 156 -2.88 -9.31 8.03
CA TYR A 156 -3.65 -8.38 8.85
C TYR A 156 -5.12 -8.78 8.97
N ALA A 157 -5.74 -9.21 7.87
CA ALA A 157 -7.15 -9.63 7.82
C ALA A 157 -7.47 -10.87 8.67
N HIS A 158 -6.49 -11.71 9.01
CA HIS A 158 -6.71 -12.81 9.96
C HIS A 158 -7.08 -12.33 11.36
N GLN A 159 -6.81 -11.07 11.73
CA GLN A 159 -7.22 -10.52 13.02
C GLN A 159 -8.74 -10.45 13.18
N ASP A 160 -9.46 -10.19 12.09
CA ASP A 160 -10.91 -9.95 12.10
C ASP A 160 -11.69 -11.14 11.51
N LYS A 161 -11.01 -12.26 11.17
CA LYS A 161 -11.58 -13.39 10.42
C LYS A 161 -12.90 -13.92 11.01
N GLU A 162 -12.97 -14.09 12.33
CA GLU A 162 -14.16 -14.62 13.01
C GLU A 162 -15.34 -13.65 12.97
N ASP A 163 -15.08 -12.35 13.10
CA ASP A 163 -16.12 -11.32 13.09
C ASP A 163 -16.58 -11.02 11.66
N ASP A 164 -15.65 -11.00 10.70
CA ASP A 164 -15.94 -10.88 9.27
C ASP A 164 -16.89 -11.99 8.79
N LEU A 165 -16.67 -13.23 9.25
CA LEU A 165 -17.53 -14.37 8.93
C LEU A 165 -18.97 -14.17 9.44
N LYS A 166 -19.14 -13.64 10.66
CA LYS A 166 -20.46 -13.39 11.26
C LYS A 166 -21.21 -12.26 10.55
N VAL A 167 -20.49 -11.24 10.09
CA VAL A 167 -21.08 -10.04 9.47
C VAL A 167 -21.15 -10.17 7.93
N GLY A 168 -20.65 -11.27 7.35
CA GLY A 168 -20.68 -11.56 5.92
C GLY A 168 -19.69 -10.73 5.10
N VAL A 169 -18.66 -10.19 5.73
CA VAL A 169 -17.57 -9.45 5.07
C VAL A 169 -16.63 -10.46 4.40
N LYS A 170 -16.24 -10.20 3.15
CA LYS A 170 -15.37 -11.09 2.38
C LYS A 170 -13.92 -10.60 2.43
N SER A 171 -12.97 -11.51 2.57
CA SER A 171 -11.53 -11.21 2.60
C SER A 171 -10.69 -12.36 2.04
N THR A 172 -9.43 -12.09 1.68
CA THR A 172 -8.48 -13.14 1.29
C THR A 172 -8.20 -14.12 2.42
N ALA A 173 -8.21 -13.66 3.68
CA ALA A 173 -8.07 -14.52 4.85
C ALA A 173 -9.20 -15.57 4.94
N LEU A 174 -10.44 -15.19 4.62
CA LEU A 174 -11.57 -16.12 4.54
C LEU A 174 -11.47 -17.04 3.31
N ARG A 175 -11.03 -16.51 2.17
CA ARG A 175 -10.92 -17.30 0.93
C ARG A 175 -9.81 -18.34 0.96
N PHE A 176 -8.65 -18.00 1.52
CA PHE A 176 -7.51 -18.92 1.55
C PHE A 176 -7.56 -19.85 2.76
N GLY A 177 -8.20 -19.45 3.85
CA GLY A 177 -8.35 -20.30 5.03
C GLY A 177 -7.00 -20.84 5.50
N ASP A 178 -6.89 -22.16 5.57
CA ASP A 178 -5.69 -22.87 6.03
C ASP A 178 -4.53 -22.79 5.02
N SER A 179 -4.84 -22.63 3.73
CA SER A 179 -3.86 -22.43 2.65
C SER A 179 -3.26 -21.01 2.59
N THR A 180 -3.58 -20.14 3.56
CA THR A 180 -3.09 -18.75 3.54
C THR A 180 -1.57 -18.67 3.38
N LYS A 181 -0.80 -19.51 4.11
CA LYS A 181 0.67 -19.46 4.07
C LYS A 181 1.22 -19.79 2.68
N GLU A 182 0.59 -20.71 1.95
CA GLU A 182 1.00 -21.06 0.59
C GLU A 182 0.77 -19.89 -0.38
N TRP A 183 -0.42 -19.27 -0.32
CA TRP A 183 -0.76 -18.12 -1.15
C TRP A 183 0.14 -16.91 -0.90
N ILE A 184 0.33 -16.53 0.37
CA ILE A 184 1.20 -15.39 0.69
C ILE A 184 2.68 -15.68 0.40
N SER A 185 3.12 -16.95 0.40
CA SER A 185 4.44 -17.34 -0.08
C SER A 185 4.59 -17.09 -1.58
N GLY A 186 3.58 -17.46 -2.37
CA GLY A 186 3.54 -17.17 -3.80
C GLY A 186 3.56 -15.66 -4.10
N PHE A 187 2.76 -14.87 -3.38
CA PHE A 187 2.80 -13.41 -3.48
C PHE A 187 4.13 -12.82 -3.03
N GLY A 188 4.74 -13.37 -1.97
CA GLY A 188 6.07 -12.95 -1.53
C GLY A 188 7.14 -13.18 -2.59
N LEU A 189 7.15 -14.35 -3.23
CA LEU A 189 8.05 -14.65 -4.35
C LEU A 189 7.81 -13.71 -5.54
N ALA A 190 6.54 -13.49 -5.92
CA ALA A 190 6.18 -12.57 -6.99
C ALA A 190 6.61 -11.12 -6.69
N CYS A 191 6.47 -10.68 -5.44
CA CYS A 191 6.92 -9.37 -4.96
C CYS A 191 8.42 -9.19 -5.14
N ILE A 192 9.23 -10.10 -4.58
CA ILE A 192 10.70 -10.02 -4.66
C ILE A 192 11.19 -10.15 -6.10
N SER A 193 10.58 -11.03 -6.90
CA SER A 193 10.94 -11.20 -8.32
C SER A 193 10.65 -9.95 -9.14
N SER A 194 9.51 -9.29 -8.88
CA SER A 194 9.13 -8.05 -9.56
C SER A 194 9.99 -6.85 -9.13
N LEU A 195 10.42 -6.80 -7.87
CA LEU A 195 11.43 -5.84 -7.40
C LEU A 195 12.77 -6.05 -8.09
N ALA A 196 13.26 -7.30 -8.12
CA ALA A 196 14.50 -7.63 -8.80
C ALA A 196 14.47 -7.22 -10.29
N LEU A 197 13.37 -7.56 -10.99
CA LEU A 197 13.18 -7.18 -12.39
C LEU A 197 13.17 -5.65 -12.59
N SER A 198 12.47 -4.91 -11.71
CA SER A 198 12.48 -3.45 -11.74
C SER A 198 13.90 -2.89 -11.56
N GLY A 199 14.66 -3.43 -10.61
CA GLY A 199 16.04 -3.02 -10.36
C GLY A 199 16.97 -3.28 -11.55
N VAL A 200 16.89 -4.47 -12.15
CA VAL A 200 17.66 -4.83 -13.36
C VAL A 200 17.32 -3.89 -14.52
N ASN A 201 16.04 -3.71 -14.83
CA ASN A 201 15.61 -2.84 -15.92
C ASN A 201 15.94 -1.36 -15.67
N ALA A 202 16.14 -0.97 -14.42
CA ALA A 202 16.49 0.38 -14.03
C ALA A 202 18.01 0.61 -13.99
N ASP A 203 18.83 -0.41 -14.29
CA ASP A 203 20.30 -0.40 -14.14
C ASP A 203 20.73 0.12 -12.76
N ILE A 204 20.11 -0.41 -11.69
CA ILE A 204 20.44 -0.01 -10.33
C ILE A 204 21.69 -0.74 -9.83
N GLY A 205 22.54 -0.04 -9.07
CA GLY A 205 23.80 -0.56 -8.55
C GLY A 205 23.63 -1.72 -7.57
N TRP A 206 24.72 -2.48 -7.38
CA TRP A 206 24.76 -3.67 -6.54
C TRP A 206 24.20 -3.53 -5.10
N PRO A 207 24.31 -2.37 -4.40
CA PRO A 207 23.78 -2.26 -3.03
C PRO A 207 22.28 -2.55 -2.96
N TYR A 208 21.53 -2.23 -4.01
CA TYR A 208 20.11 -2.53 -4.08
C TYR A 208 19.81 -4.01 -3.84
N TYR A 209 20.58 -4.91 -4.44
CA TYR A 209 20.36 -6.36 -4.35
C TYR A 209 20.74 -6.92 -2.98
N ALA A 210 21.70 -6.32 -2.28
CA ALA A 210 22.01 -6.66 -0.89
C ALA A 210 20.83 -6.31 0.04
N PHE A 211 20.24 -5.12 -0.13
CA PHE A 211 19.04 -4.72 0.60
C PHE A 211 17.81 -5.55 0.21
N LEU A 212 17.67 -5.90 -1.06
CA LEU A 212 16.60 -6.79 -1.54
C LEU A 212 16.69 -8.18 -0.90
N THR A 213 17.91 -8.69 -0.69
CA THR A 213 18.15 -9.94 0.02
C THR A 213 17.71 -9.84 1.48
N ALA A 214 18.03 -8.74 2.16
CA ALA A 214 17.56 -8.50 3.54
C ALA A 214 16.02 -8.38 3.61
N ALA A 215 15.40 -7.67 2.67
CA ALA A 215 13.95 -7.55 2.57
C ALA A 215 13.27 -8.91 2.31
N SER A 216 13.86 -9.75 1.44
CA SER A 216 13.41 -11.12 1.18
C SER A 216 13.47 -11.98 2.45
N GLY A 217 14.59 -11.92 3.19
CA GLY A 217 14.74 -12.63 4.46
C GLY A 217 13.71 -12.20 5.51
N GLN A 218 13.42 -10.89 5.61
CA GLN A 218 12.39 -10.37 6.50
C GLN A 218 10.99 -10.86 6.10
N LEU A 219 10.65 -10.84 4.81
CA LEU A 219 9.35 -11.31 4.31
C LEU A 219 9.18 -12.81 4.54
N ALA A 220 10.23 -13.60 4.28
CA ALA A 220 10.26 -15.04 4.58
C ALA A 220 10.07 -15.31 6.07
N TRP A 221 10.75 -14.54 6.95
CA TRP A 221 10.54 -14.63 8.39
C TRP A 221 9.10 -14.33 8.79
N GLN A 222 8.46 -13.29 8.23
CA GLN A 222 7.06 -12.97 8.50
C GLN A 222 6.16 -14.16 8.15
N ILE A 223 6.27 -14.68 6.93
CA ILE A 223 5.40 -15.75 6.41
C ILE A 223 5.62 -17.06 7.16
N TRP A 224 6.87 -17.42 7.43
CA TRP A 224 7.20 -18.67 8.10
C TRP A 224 6.70 -18.69 9.55
N THR A 225 6.99 -17.61 10.30
CA THR A 225 6.77 -17.58 11.75
C THR A 225 5.42 -17.01 12.18
N VAL A 226 4.61 -16.45 11.27
CA VAL A 226 3.29 -15.91 11.65
C VAL A 226 2.37 -17.03 12.17
N ASP A 227 1.77 -16.78 13.32
CA ASP A 227 0.62 -17.52 13.82
C ASP A 227 -0.67 -16.81 13.39
N LEU A 228 -1.34 -17.36 12.37
CA LEU A 228 -2.56 -16.79 11.80
C LEU A 228 -3.77 -16.88 12.75
N SER A 229 -3.69 -17.70 13.80
CA SER A 229 -4.75 -17.77 14.83
C SER A 229 -4.59 -16.68 15.90
N SER A 230 -3.40 -16.08 16.01
CA SER A 230 -3.09 -15.07 17.01
C SER A 230 -3.25 -13.66 16.45
N ARG A 231 -4.33 -12.97 16.87
CA ARG A 231 -4.57 -11.55 16.51
C ARG A 231 -3.33 -10.67 16.81
N ALA A 232 -2.70 -10.89 17.97
CA ALA A 232 -1.54 -10.12 18.40
C ALA A 232 -0.31 -10.36 17.52
N ASP A 233 -0.06 -11.61 17.10
CA ASP A 233 1.06 -11.89 16.20
C ASP A 233 0.82 -11.35 14.80
N CYS A 234 -0.39 -11.51 14.24
CA CYS A 234 -0.79 -10.91 12.97
C CYS A 234 -0.55 -9.39 12.96
N ASN A 235 -0.94 -8.68 14.03
CA ASN A 235 -0.67 -7.24 14.17
C ASN A 235 0.83 -6.95 14.22
N ARG A 236 1.61 -7.72 14.99
CA ARG A 236 3.07 -7.55 15.10
C ARG A 236 3.75 -7.73 13.74
N LYS A 237 3.35 -8.74 12.96
CA LYS A 237 3.83 -8.96 11.60
C LYS A 237 3.45 -7.81 10.68
N PHE A 238 2.19 -7.36 10.73
CA PHE A 238 1.75 -6.20 9.98
C PHE A 238 2.61 -4.96 10.28
N VAL A 239 2.80 -4.60 11.55
CA VAL A 239 3.61 -3.43 11.97
C VAL A 239 5.07 -3.56 11.53
N SER A 240 5.63 -4.77 11.48
CA SER A 240 7.01 -4.98 11.04
C SER A 240 7.26 -4.61 9.57
N ASN A 241 6.23 -4.47 8.73
CA ASN A 241 6.36 -4.08 7.32
C ASN A 241 6.97 -2.70 7.10
N LYS A 242 6.99 -1.82 8.11
CA LYS A 242 7.78 -0.57 8.05
C LYS A 242 9.25 -0.83 7.70
N TRP A 243 9.84 -1.93 8.21
CA TRP A 243 11.22 -2.30 7.94
C TRP A 243 11.43 -2.79 6.50
N PHE A 244 10.44 -3.47 5.93
CA PHE A 244 10.48 -3.86 4.51
C PHE A 244 10.58 -2.60 3.64
N GLY A 245 9.72 -1.61 3.90
CA GLY A 245 9.79 -0.31 3.24
C GLY A 245 11.14 0.39 3.40
N VAL A 246 11.73 0.36 4.61
CA VAL A 246 13.07 0.90 4.88
C VAL A 246 14.14 0.18 4.06
N PHE A 247 14.12 -1.15 4.00
CA PHE A 247 15.10 -1.91 3.22
C PHE A 247 15.00 -1.60 1.72
N ILE A 248 13.78 -1.59 1.17
CA ILE A 248 13.59 -1.28 -0.26
C ILE A 248 13.99 0.17 -0.56
N PHE A 249 13.58 1.13 0.25
CA PHE A 249 13.96 2.53 0.04
C PHE A 249 15.47 2.75 0.17
N GLY A 250 16.10 2.18 1.22
CA GLY A 250 17.54 2.24 1.43
C GLY A 250 18.31 1.62 0.27
N GLY A 251 17.89 0.43 -0.19
CA GLY A 251 18.47 -0.23 -1.35
C GLY A 251 18.37 0.62 -2.62
N VAL A 252 17.21 1.25 -2.87
CA VAL A 252 17.05 2.13 -4.03
C VAL A 252 17.94 3.37 -3.92
N LEU A 253 18.05 3.96 -2.72
CA LEU A 253 18.87 5.15 -2.50
C LEU A 253 20.36 4.83 -2.70
N PHE A 254 20.89 3.82 -2.01
CA PHE A 254 22.31 3.46 -2.12
C PHE A 254 22.66 2.89 -3.49
N GLY A 255 21.76 2.11 -4.10
CA GLY A 255 21.96 1.58 -5.45
C GLY A 255 21.83 2.64 -6.55
N ARG A 256 21.28 3.83 -6.27
CA ARG A 256 21.30 4.95 -7.22
C ARG A 256 22.49 5.87 -7.05
N LEU A 257 23.07 5.92 -5.86
CA LEU A 257 24.24 6.74 -5.55
C LEU A 257 25.56 6.13 -6.03
N LEU A 258 25.62 4.80 -6.14
CA LEU A 258 26.76 4.00 -6.59
C LEU A 258 26.47 3.41 -7.97
#